data_AF-L0E0W8-F1
#
_entry.id   AF-L0E0W8-F1
#
_cell.length_a   1.000
_cell.length_b   1.000
_cell.length_c   1.000
_cell.angle_alpha   90.00
_cell.angle_beta   90.00
_cell.angle_gamma   90.00
#
_symmetry.space_group_name_H-M   'P 1'
#
loop_
_entity.id
_entity.type
_entity.pdbx_description
1 polymer ?
#
loop_
_entity_poly.entity_id
_entity_poly.type
_entity_poly.pdbx_seq_one_letter_code
_entity_poly.pdbx_strand_id
1 'polypeptide(L)' 'MADSIILATAREFGATLWIQDADFEGIEGVRYFPAAKAPTPRAC' A
#
# COMPACT_ATOMS: atom_id res chain seq x y z
N MET A 1 -7.94 5.11 -10.32
CA MET A 1 -8.13 6.56 -10.58
C MET A 1 -8.05 7.43 -9.34
N ALA A 2 -8.32 6.91 -8.13
CA ALA A 2 -8.14 7.69 -6.88
C ALA A 2 -6.66 7.78 -6.42
N ASP A 3 -5.87 6.83 -6.91
CA ASP A 3 -4.42 6.63 -6.85
C ASP A 3 -3.62 7.95 -6.83
N SER A 4 -3.90 8.84 -7.79
CA SER A 4 -3.10 10.03 -8.06
C SER A 4 -3.35 11.15 -7.06
N ILE A 5 -4.59 11.29 -6.57
CA ILE A 5 -4.97 12.33 -5.59
C ILE A 5 -4.41 11.96 -4.21
N ILE A 6 -4.48 10.68 -3.85
CA ILE A 6 -3.96 10.17 -2.58
C ILE A 6 -2.43 10.31 -2.54
N LEU A 7 -1.75 9.98 -3.65
CA LEU A 7 -0.30 10.16 -3.74
C LEU A 7 0.12 11.64 -3.74
N ALA A 8 -0.59 12.50 -4.48
CA ALA A 8 -0.30 13.93 -4.51
C ALA A 8 -0.46 14.56 -3.12
N THR A 9 -1.55 14.23 -2.41
CA THR A 9 -1.79 14.70 -1.04
C THR A 9 -0.71 14.19 -0.08
N ALA A 10 -0.34 12.91 -0.14
CA ALA A 10 0.70 12.36 0.71
C ALA A 10 2.06 13.06 0.49
N ARG A 11 2.41 13.36 -0.77
CA ARG A 11 3.62 14.12 -1.12
C ARG A 11 3.57 15.56 -0.62
N GLU A 12 2.44 16.23 -0.79
CA GLU A 12 2.28 17.64 -0.41
C GLU A 12 2.34 17.85 1.11
N PHE A 13 1.84 16.88 1.88
CA PHE A 13 1.92 16.89 3.34
C PHE A 13 3.17 16.19 3.90
N GLY A 14 4.05 15.66 3.04
CA GLY A 14 5.23 14.90 3.47
C GLY A 14 4.90 13.65 4.31
N ALA A 15 3.70 13.08 4.12
CA ALA A 15 3.22 11.93 4.86
C ALA A 15 3.62 10.63 4.16
N THR A 16 3.93 9.60 4.95
CA THR A 16 4.14 8.26 4.40
C THR A 16 2.79 7.63 4.07
N LEU A 17 2.57 7.25 2.81
CA LEU A 17 1.35 6.58 2.36
C LEU A 17 1.48 5.06 2.54
N TRP A 18 0.53 4.44 3.23
CA TRP A 18 0.53 3.01 3.49
C TRP A 18 -0.50 2.34 2.58
N ILE A 19 -0.08 1.38 1.77
CA ILE A 19 -0.94 0.76 0.77
C ILE A 19 -0.69 -0.75 0.67
N GLN A 20 -1.74 -1.52 0.41
CA GLN A 20 -1.66 -2.97 0.16
C GLN A 20 -1.66 -3.32 -1.33
N ASP A 21 -1.59 -2.30 -2.17
CA ASP A 21 -1.59 -2.40 -3.62
C ASP A 21 -0.14 -2.36 -4.12
N ALA A 22 0.24 -3.41 -4.85
CA ALA A 22 1.61 -3.60 -5.30
C ALA A 22 1.97 -2.64 -6.45
N ASP A 23 0.99 -2.02 -7.11
CA ASP A 23 1.22 -1.08 -8.22
C ASP A 23 1.90 0.21 -7.76
N PHE A 24 1.98 0.45 -6.45
CA PHE A 24 2.64 1.62 -5.84
C PHE A 24 3.98 1.29 -5.18
N GLU A 25 4.44 0.04 -5.31
CA GLU A 25 5.76 -0.37 -4.85
C GLU A 25 6.84 0.38 -5.64
N GLY A 26 7.76 1.06 -4.94
CA GLY A 26 8.85 1.84 -5.54
C GLY A 26 8.58 3.35 -5.66
N ILE A 27 7.43 3.84 -5.19
CA ILE A 27 7.18 5.27 -5.10
C ILE A 27 7.74 5.83 -3.78
N GLU A 28 8.57 6.87 -3.88
CA GLU A 28 9.13 7.54 -2.69
C GLU A 28 8.02 8.06 -1.77
N GLY A 29 8.09 7.72 -0.49
CA GLY A 29 7.07 8.03 0.52
C GLY A 29 5.92 7.02 0.59
N VAL A 30 5.92 5.96 -0.22
CA VAL A 30 4.92 4.89 -0.14
C VAL A 30 5.51 3.65 0.54
N ARG A 31 4.77 3.08 1.49
CA ARG A 31 5.12 1.86 2.19
C ARG A 31 4.08 0.77 1.85
N TYR A 32 4.54 -0.22 1.09
CA TYR A 32 3.73 -1.37 0.71
C TYR A 32 3.66 -2.40 1.84
N PHE A 33 2.46 -2.87 2.17
CA PHE A 33 2.25 -3.99 3.08
C PHE A 33 1.44 -5.07 2.39
N PRO A 34 2.02 -6.23 2.08
CA PRO A 34 1.25 -7.34 1.54
C PRO A 34 0.31 -7.88 2.61
N ALA A 35 -0.96 -8.11 2.26
CA ALA A 35 -1.88 -8.83 3.13
C ALA A 35 -1.27 -10.21 3.43
N ALA A 36 -1.00 -10.48 4.71
CA ALA A 36 -0.61 -11.82 5.13
C ALA A 36 -1.74 -12.76 4.73
N LYS A 37 -1.49 -13.63 3.73
CA LYS A 37 -2.46 -14.66 3.37
C LYS A 37 -2.82 -15.40 4.65
N ALA A 38 -4.13 -15.49 4.92
CA ALA A 38 -4.65 -16.28 6.01
C ALA A 38 -3.97 -17.65 5.98
N PRO A 39 -3.50 -18.18 7.12
CA PRO A 39 -2.98 -19.54 7.15
C PRO A 39 -4.10 -20.43 6.63
N THR A 40 -3.84 -21.10 5.51
CA THR A 40 -4.77 -22.07 4.94
C THR A 40 -5.21 -22.96 6.10
N PRO A 41 -6.52 -23.09 6.39
CA PRO A 41 -6.94 -24.00 7.43
C PRO A 41 -6.40 -25.37 7.02
N ARG A 42 -5.42 -25.87 7.79
CA ARG A 42 -4.92 -27.23 7.61
C ARG A 42 -6.15 -28.11 7.76
N ALA A 43 -6.54 -28.77 6.67
CA ALA A 43 -7.54 -29.81 6.72
C ALA A 43 -7.01 -30.89 7.68
N CYS A 44 -7.71 -31.08 8.79
CA CYS A 44 -7.68 -32.30 9.58
C CYS A 44 -8.87 -33.16 9.14
#